data_AF-A0A4Q3L0J5-F1
#
_entry.id   AF-A0A4Q3L0J5-F1
#
_cell.length_a   1.000
_cell.length_b   1.000
_cell.length_c   1.000
_cell.angle_alpha   90.00
_cell.angle_beta   90.00
_cell.angle_gamma   90.00
#
_symmetry.space_group_name_H-M   'P 1'
#
loop_
_entity.id
_entity.type
_entity.pdbx_description
1 polymer ?
#
loop_
_entity_poly.entity_id
_entity_poly.type
_entity_poly.pdbx_seq_one_letter_code
_entity_poly.pdbx_strand_id
1 'polypeptide(L)' 'TLGHLSDKERYIVEHRMLRDEPPTLQTVGQALHISRERVRQIETIVTNKLRRAFADGDPTQDLASA' A
#
# COMPACT_ATOMS: atom_id res chain seq x y z
N THR A 1 10.06 4.78 -6.02
CA THR A 1 8.98 5.81 -6.02
C THR A 1 7.60 5.13 -5.97
N LEU A 2 6.49 5.86 -5.78
CA LEU A 2 5.10 5.33 -5.73
C LEU A 2 4.71 4.42 -6.92
N GLY A 3 5.49 4.43 -8.01
CA GLY A 3 5.35 3.51 -9.15
C GLY A 3 5.60 2.02 -8.83
N HIS A 4 6.12 1.66 -7.65
CA HIS A 4 6.38 0.25 -7.28
C HIS A 4 5.27 -0.42 -6.46
N LEU A 5 4.14 0.27 -6.26
CA LEU A 5 2.98 -0.35 -5.64
C LEU A 5 2.26 -1.25 -6.66
N SER A 6 1.98 -2.48 -6.25
CA SER A 6 1.04 -3.35 -6.95
C SER A 6 -0.38 -2.76 -6.95
N ASP A 7 -1.25 -3.26 -7.82
CA ASP A 7 -2.61 -2.70 -7.95
C ASP A 7 -3.41 -2.80 -6.65
N LYS A 8 -3.25 -3.89 -5.88
CA LYS A 8 -3.89 -4.04 -4.56
C LYS A 8 -3.34 -3.05 -3.54
N GLU A 9 -2.03 -2.80 -3.57
CA GLU A 9 -1.38 -1.83 -2.69
C GLU A 9 -1.84 -0.41 -3.01
N ARG A 10 -1.85 -0.04 -4.30
CA ARG A 10 -2.34 1.26 -4.78
C ARG A 10 -3.80 1.47 -4.38
N TYR A 11 -4.65 0.46 -4.60
CA TYR A 11 -6.05 0.51 -4.21
C TYR A 11 -6.22 0.81 -2.72
N ILE A 12 -5.45 0.13 -1.85
CA ILE A 12 -5.51 0.34 -0.40
C ILE A 12 -5.03 1.76 -0.02
N VAL A 13 -3.97 2.28 -0.65
CA VAL A 13 -3.53 3.67 -0.43
C VAL A 13 -4.65 4.65 -0.76
N GLU A 14 -5.20 4.55 -1.97
CA GLU A 14 -6.21 5.48 -2.48
C GLU A 14 -7.49 5.44 -1.64
N HIS A 15 -7.93 4.24 -1.22
CA HIS A 15 -9.21 4.09 -0.56
C HIS A 15 -9.15 4.22 0.95
N ARG A 16 -8.05 3.83 1.61
CA ARG A 16 -7.95 3.83 3.08
C ARG A 16 -6.98 4.84 3.68
N MET A 17 -5.97 5.29 2.94
CA MET A 17 -4.93 6.16 3.50
C MET A 17 -5.09 7.62 3.06
N LEU A 18 -5.64 7.86 1.87
CA LEU A 18 -5.83 9.20 1.31
C LEU A 18 -7.26 9.74 1.46
N ARG A 19 -8.14 9.02 2.14
CA ARG A 19 -9.54 9.39 2.36
C ARG A 19 -9.78 9.81 3.81
N ASP A 20 -10.55 10.88 3.99
CA ASP A 20 -10.98 11.34 5.32
C ASP A 20 -11.90 10.32 6.01
N GLU A 21 -12.78 9.69 5.24
CA GLU A 21 -13.67 8.62 5.70
C GLU A 21 -13.32 7.29 5.00
N PRO A 22 -12.33 6.54 5.52
CA PRO A 22 -11.87 5.32 4.89
C PRO A 22 -12.89 4.18 5.11
N PRO A 23 -13.22 3.39 4.05
CA PRO A 23 -14.08 2.22 4.17
C PRO A 23 -13.39 1.16 5.03
N THR A 24 -14.16 0.33 5.74
CA THR A 24 -13.60 -0.70 6.63
C THR A 24 -12.68 -1.70 5.91
N LEU A 25 -11.79 -2.35 6.65
CA LEU A 25 -10.96 -3.45 6.13
C LEU A 25 -11.79 -4.56 5.46
N GLN A 26 -13.00 -4.82 5.97
CA GLN A 26 -13.89 -5.83 5.42
C GLN A 26 -14.45 -5.41 4.06
N THR A 27 -14.88 -4.16 3.93
CA THR A 27 -15.37 -3.59 2.67
C THR A 27 -14.28 -3.62 1.59
N VAL A 28 -13.05 -3.25 1.93
CA VAL A 28 -11.91 -3.31 1.01
C VAL A 28 -11.55 -4.76 0.66
N GLY A 29 -11.62 -5.67 1.63
CA GLY A 29 -11.38 -7.10 1.39
C GLY A 29 -12.38 -7.71 0.41
N GLN A 30 -13.66 -7.32 0.53
CA GLN A 30 -14.71 -7.71 -0.41
C GLN A 30 -14.41 -7.19 -1.83
N ALA A 31 -14.04 -5.91 -1.97
CA ALA A 31 -13.73 -5.30 -3.27
C ALA A 31 -12.50 -5.92 -3.95
N LEU A 32 -11.51 -6.34 -3.17
CA LEU A 32 -10.27 -6.94 -3.68
C LEU A 32 -10.28 -8.48 -3.70
N HIS A 33 -11.39 -9.12 -3.32
CA HIS A 33 -11.53 -10.56 -3.16
C HIS A 33 -10.43 -11.21 -2.29
N ILE A 34 -10.13 -10.57 -1.15
CA ILE A 34 -9.17 -11.06 -0.16
C ILE A 34 -9.74 -10.95 1.26
N SER A 35 -9.13 -11.67 2.21
CA SER A 35 -9.56 -11.61 3.60
C SER A 35 -9.30 -10.24 4.23
N ARG A 36 -10.09 -9.88 5.25
CA ARG A 36 -9.88 -8.67 6.07
C ARG A 36 -8.46 -8.59 6.63
N GLU A 37 -7.93 -9.72 7.08
CA GLU A 37 -6.57 -9.78 7.62
C GLU A 37 -5.53 -9.55 6.52
N ARG A 38 -5.78 -10.04 5.30
CA ARG A 38 -4.88 -9.78 4.18
C ARG A 38 -4.83 -8.30 3.82
N VAL A 39 -5.95 -7.58 3.88
CA VAL A 39 -5.97 -6.11 3.72
C VAL A 39 -5.10 -5.43 4.79
N ARG A 40 -5.26 -5.81 6.06
CA ARG A 40 -4.46 -5.25 7.19
C ARG A 40 -2.96 -5.43 6.97
N GLN A 41 -2.56 -6.62 6.52
CA GLN A 41 -1.16 -6.93 6.19
C GLN A 41 -0.64 -6.03 5.06
N ILE A 42 -1.40 -5.89 3.98
CA ILE A 42 -1.01 -5.05 2.84
C ILE A 42 -0.90 -3.58 3.26
N GLU A 43 -1.85 -3.07 4.06
CA GLU A 43 -1.82 -1.70 4.59
C GLU A 43 -0.55 -1.44 5.42
N THR A 44 -0.13 -2.43 6.23
CA THR A 44 1.13 -2.36 6.99
C THR A 44 2.36 -2.34 6.07
N ILE A 45 2.40 -3.22 5.07
CA ILE A 45 3.49 -3.31 4.09
C ILE A 45 3.63 -1.99 3.33
N VAL A 46 2.53 -1.45 2.83
CA VAL A 46 2.47 -0.18 2.11
C VAL A 46 2.90 0.99 2.99
N THR A 47 2.40 1.07 4.22
CA THR A 47 2.80 2.13 5.16
C THR A 47 4.32 2.14 5.35
N ASN A 48 4.93 0.96 5.50
CA ASN A 48 6.38 0.84 5.64
C ASN A 48 7.13 1.22 4.36
N LYS A 49 6.62 0.82 3.18
CA LYS A 49 7.19 1.22 1.88
C LYS A 49 7.16 2.74 1.71
N LEU A 50 6.02 3.37 2.01
CA LEU A 50 5.85 4.82 1.92
C LEU A 50 6.79 5.55 2.88
N ARG A 51 6.86 5.11 4.15
CA ARG A 51 7.78 5.70 5.14
C ARG A 51 9.24 5.65 4.67
N ARG A 52 9.71 4.52 4.12
CA ARG A 52 11.06 4.39 3.58
C ARG A 52 11.31 5.31 2.40
N ALA A 53 10.34 5.41 1.48
CA ALA A 53 10.44 6.29 0.33
C ALA A 53 10.58 7.78 0.72
N PHE A 54 9.93 8.20 1.81
CA PHE A 54 10.01 9.57 2.31
C PHE A 54 11.20 9.83 3.25
N ALA A 55 11.64 8.82 4.01
CA ALA A 55 12.71 8.97 5.01
C ALA A 55 14.12 8.99 4.38
N ASP A 56 14.37 8.13 3.39
CA ASP A 56 15.75 7.87 2.93
C ASP A 56 16.09 8.55 1.59
N GLY A 57 15.18 9.31 0.97
CA GLY A 57 15.39 9.76 -0.40
C GLY A 57 15.59 8.55 -1.34
N ASP A 58 14.59 7.67 -1.39
CA ASP A 58 14.48 6.49 -2.27
C ASP A 58 15.82 5.76 -2.63
N PRO A 59 16.42 4.97 -1.72
CA PRO A 59 17.58 4.14 -2.01
C PRO A 59 17.25 2.90 -2.87
N THR A 60 15.99 2.74 -3.32
CA THR A 60 15.55 1.55 -4.07
C THR A 60 15.94 1.59 -5.55
N GLN A 61 16.62 2.64 -6.02
CA GLN A 61 17.12 2.71 -7.41
C GLN A 61 18.14 1.61 -7.76
N ASP A 62 18.75 0.95 -6.76
CA ASP A 62 19.88 0.04 -7.01
C ASP A 62 19.55 -1.44 -7.32
N LEU A 63 18.28 -1.88 -7.23
CA LEU A 63 17.94 -3.31 -7.38
C LEU A 63 17.19 -3.68 -8.68
N ALA A 64 16.85 -2.71 -9.53
CA ALA A 64 16.17 -2.95 -10.82
C ALA A 64 17.08 -2.71 -12.05
N SER A 65 18.39 -2.52 -11.83
CA SER A 65 19.38 -2.23 -12.89
C SER A 65 20.41 -3.36 -13.10
N ALA A 66 20.12 -4.59 -12.67
CA ALA A 66 20.99 -5.76 -12.88
C ALA A 66 20.28 -6.88 -13.63
#